data_AF-A0A956DRH9-F1
#
_entry.id   AF-A0A956DRH9-F1
#
_cell.length_a   1.000
_cell.length_b   1.000
_cell.length_c   1.000
_cell.angle_alpha   90.00
_cell.angle_beta   90.00
_cell.angle_gamma   90.00
#
_symmetry.space_group_name_H-M   'P 1'
#
loop_
_entity.id
_entity.type
_entity.pdbx_description
1 polymer ?
#
loop_
_entity_poly.entity_id
_entity_poly.type
_entity_poly.pdbx_seq_one_letter_code
_entity_poly.pdbx_strand_id
1 'polypeptide(L)'
;MSAAEEAAKGLNADSIIRVVVESVIFVGIGLVVFLIAFFLMTKIAPFSIRKEIEEDQNTSLGIVIGSVIIGLAIIIAAAIGG
;
A
#
# COMPACT_ATOMS: atom_id res chain seq x y z
N MET A 1 40.03 -8.62 1.04
CA MET A 1 39.29 -7.41 1.45
C MET A 1 38.91 -7.56 2.91
N SER A 2 39.26 -6.58 3.74
CA SER A 2 39.09 -6.64 5.19
C SER A 2 37.66 -6.29 5.59
N ALA A 3 37.13 -6.93 6.64
CA ALA A 3 35.83 -6.63 7.25
C ALA A 3 35.65 -5.14 7.66
N ALA A 4 36.76 -4.40 7.80
CA ALA A 4 36.75 -2.96 8.04
C ALA A 4 36.32 -2.11 6.83
N GLU A 5 36.53 -2.61 5.60
CA GLU A 5 36.16 -1.93 4.35
C GLU A 5 34.65 -2.07 4.05
N GLU A 6 34.04 -3.16 4.53
CA GLU A 6 32.60 -3.41 4.50
C GLU A 6 31.83 -2.49 5.45
N ALA A 7 32.40 -2.18 6.62
CA ALA A 7 31.84 -1.24 7.59
C ALA A 7 31.95 0.24 7.16
N ALA A 8 32.97 0.60 6.36
CA ALA A 8 33.15 1.95 5.83
C ALA A 8 32.25 2.26 4.61
N LYS A 9 31.60 1.24 4.04
CA LYS A 9 30.49 1.38 3.09
C LYS A 9 29.16 1.78 3.77
N GLY A 10 29.25 2.29 4.99
CA GLY A 10 28.14 2.88 5.73
C GLY A 10 27.52 4.04 4.95
N LEU A 11 26.19 4.01 4.86
CA LEU A 11 25.28 5.04 4.39
C LEU A 11 25.91 6.24 3.65
N ASN A 12 26.38 6.03 2.43
CA ASN A 12 26.82 7.11 1.54
C ASN A 12 25.60 7.79 0.91
N ALA A 13 25.71 9.09 0.57
CA ALA A 13 24.61 9.85 -0.03
C ALA A 13 23.98 9.13 -1.24
N ASP A 14 24.81 8.52 -2.09
CA ASP A 14 24.34 7.74 -3.24
C ASP A 14 23.49 6.52 -2.85
N SER A 15 23.85 5.84 -1.75
CA SER A 15 23.10 4.70 -1.24
C SER A 15 21.76 5.11 -0.64
N ILE A 16 21.70 6.25 0.06
CA ILE A 16 20.44 6.81 0.58
C ILE A 16 19.52 7.17 -0.57
N ILE A 17 20.04 7.89 -1.56
CA ILE A 17 19.27 8.32 -2.73
C ILE A 17 18.69 7.10 -3.44
N ARG A 18 19.49 6.05 -3.64
CA ARG A 18 19.02 4.80 -4.24
C ARG A 18 17.88 4.16 -3.44
N VAL A 19 18.03 4.00 -2.13
CA VAL A 19 17.00 3.41 -1.26
C VAL A 19 15.72 4.24 -1.26
N VAL A 20 15.82 5.57 -1.24
CA VAL A 20 14.65 6.47 -1.30
C VAL A 20 13.94 6.34 -2.64
N VAL A 21 14.66 6.35 -3.76
CA VAL A 21 14.07 6.18 -5.09
C VAL A 21 13.36 4.84 -5.21
N GLU A 22 14.00 3.75 -4.79
CA GLU A 22 13.38 2.42 -4.77
C GLU A 22 12.11 2.40 -3.92
N SER A 23 12.18 2.96 -2.70
CA SER A 23 11.02 3.03 -1.79
C SER A 23 9.85 3.82 -2.38
N VAL A 24 10.12 4.97 -3.01
CA VAL A 24 9.09 5.79 -3.66
C VAL A 24 8.43 5.04 -4.82
N ILE A 25 9.20 4.31 -5.62
CA ILE A 25 8.67 3.50 -6.72
C ILE A 25 7.74 2.41 -6.18
N PHE A 26 8.17 1.65 -5.17
CA PHE A 26 7.35 0.59 -4.57
C PHE A 26 6.09 1.12 -3.90
N VAL A 27 6.19 2.23 -3.17
CA VAL A 27 5.02 2.92 -2.59
C VAL A 27 4.07 3.38 -3.70
N GLY A 28 4.60 3.94 -4.79
CA GLY A 28 3.81 4.36 -5.94
C GLY A 28 3.04 3.21 -6.58
N ILE A 29 3.70 2.06 -6.80
CA ILE A 29 3.07 0.85 -7.34
C ILE A 29 1.95 0.37 -6.40
N GLY A 30 2.23 0.27 -5.10
CA GLY A 30 1.24 -0.14 -4.10
C GLY A 30 0.02 0.78 -4.07
N LEU A 31 0.23 2.10 -4.14
CA LEU A 31 -0.85 3.08 -4.19
C LEU A 31 -1.69 2.96 -5.47
N VAL A 32 -1.06 2.75 -6.63
CA VAL A 32 -1.79 2.55 -7.90
C VAL A 32 -2.68 1.31 -7.82
N VAL A 33 -2.14 0.19 -7.34
CA VAL A 33 -2.92 -1.06 -7.17
C VAL A 33 -4.08 -0.84 -6.19
N PHE A 34 -3.81 -0.16 -5.07
CA PHE A 34 -4.83 0.17 -4.08
C PHE A 34 -5.96 1.03 -4.67
N LEU A 35 -5.63 2.09 -5.40
CA LEU A 35 -6.61 2.97 -6.04
C LEU A 35 -7.46 2.22 -7.07
N ILE A 36 -6.85 1.35 -7.88
CA ILE A 36 -7.56 0.51 -8.85
C ILE A 36 -8.53 -0.42 -8.12
N ALA A 37 -8.10 -1.10 -7.06
CA ALA A 37 -8.94 -2.01 -6.29
C ALA A 37 -10.11 -1.26 -5.62
N PHE A 38 -9.85 -0.10 -5.02
CA PHE A 38 -10.89 0.75 -4.42
C PHE A 38 -11.90 1.25 -5.47
N PHE A 39 -11.40 1.72 -6.63
CA PHE A 39 -12.26 2.15 -7.72
C PHE A 39 -13.13 1.01 -8.26
N LEU A 40 -12.55 -0.18 -8.46
CA LEU A 40 -13.31 -1.36 -8.86
C LEU A 40 -14.38 -1.72 -7.84
N MET A 41 -14.07 -1.69 -6.55
CA MET A 41 -15.04 -1.97 -5.49
C MET A 41 -16.24 -1.04 -5.54
N THR A 42 -15.99 0.28 -5.64
CA THR A 42 -17.07 1.28 -5.72
C THR A 42 -17.92 1.14 -6.99
N LYS A 43 -17.33 0.67 -8.09
CA LYS A 43 -18.05 0.48 -9.35
C LYS A 43 -18.81 -0.84 -9.43
N ILE A 44 -18.30 -1.89 -8.80
CA ILE A 44 -18.91 -3.24 -8.79
C ILE A 44 -20.05 -3.30 -7.78
N ALA A 45 -19.97 -2.55 -6.68
CA ALA A 45 -21.04 -2.49 -5.69
C ALA A 45 -22.35 -2.02 -6.37
N PRO A 46 -23.46 -2.77 -6.28
CA PRO A 46 -24.73 -2.41 -6.90
C PRO A 46 -25.47 -1.29 -6.17
N PHE A 47 -24.83 -0.65 -5.19
CA PHE A 47 -25.37 0.39 -4.33
C PHE A 47 -24.32 1.47 -4.06
N SER A 48 -24.76 2.64 -3.63
CA SER A 48 -23.86 3.74 -3.26
C SER A 48 -23.23 3.46 -1.89
N ILE A 49 -21.96 3.07 -1.89
CA ILE A 49 -21.17 2.89 -0.66
C ILE A 49 -21.22 4.15 0.22
N ARG A 50 -21.13 5.33 -0.40
CA ARG A 50 -21.16 6.60 0.33
C ARG A 50 -22.49 6.82 1.04
N LYS A 51 -23.62 6.59 0.35
CA LYS A 51 -24.95 6.71 0.95
C LYS A 51 -25.10 5.76 2.12
N GLU A 52 -24.70 4.51 1.92
CA GLU A 52 -24.86 3.45 2.89
C GLU A 52 -24.04 3.72 4.17
N ILE A 53 -22.88 4.38 4.06
CA ILE A 53 -22.04 4.79 5.21
C ILE A 53 -22.52 6.11 5.83
N GLU A 54 -22.79 7.15 5.03
CA GLU A 54 -23.09 8.50 5.54
C GLU A 54 -24.55 8.66 5.98
N GLU A 55 -25.50 8.26 5.13
CA GLU A 55 -26.94 8.45 5.37
C GLU A 55 -27.52 7.29 6.18
N ASP A 56 -27.29 6.05 5.73
CA ASP A 56 -27.88 4.86 6.35
C ASP A 56 -27.06 4.35 7.56
N GLN A 57 -25.93 4.99 7.85
CA GLN A 57 -25.07 4.70 9.02
C GLN A 57 -24.70 3.21 9.14
N ASN A 58 -24.54 2.53 8.00
CA ASN A 58 -24.28 1.10 7.95
C ASN A 58 -22.84 0.80 8.39
N THR A 59 -22.68 0.59 9.69
CA THR A 59 -21.39 0.27 10.31
C THR A 59 -20.82 -1.05 9.77
N SER A 60 -21.68 -2.03 9.44
CA SER A 60 -21.25 -3.31 8.88
C SER A 60 -20.54 -3.13 7.54
N LEU A 61 -21.06 -2.26 6.66
CA LEU A 61 -20.39 -1.94 5.41
C LEU A 61 -19.04 -1.27 5.65
N GLY A 62 -18.94 -0.35 6.62
CA GLY A 62 -17.68 0.25 7.02
C GLY A 62 -16.63 -0.78 7.46
N ILE A 63 -17.04 -1.76 8.27
CA ILE A 63 -16.17 -2.87 8.71
C ILE A 63 -15.73 -3.73 7.52
N VAL A 64 -16.63 -4.05 6.60
CA VAL A 64 -16.31 -4.84 5.41
C VAL A 64 -15.30 -4.11 4.53
N ILE A 65 -15.50 -2.84 4.24
CA ILE A 65 -14.56 -2.03 3.43
C ILE A 65 -13.21 -1.92 4.14
N GLY A 66 -13.19 -1.65 5.45
CA GLY A 66 -11.97 -1.65 6.24
C GLY A 66 -11.22 -2.98 6.17
N SER A 67 -11.94 -4.10 6.25
CA SER A 67 -11.37 -5.44 6.17
C SER A 67 -10.79 -5.73 4.78
N VAL A 68 -11.44 -5.29 3.70
CA VAL A 68 -10.89 -5.44 2.34
C VAL A 68 -9.65 -4.59 2.13
N ILE A 69 -9.62 -3.35 2.67
CA ILE A 69 -8.44 -2.48 2.64
C ILE A 69 -7.26 -3.15 3.36
N ILE A 70 -7.50 -3.76 4.53
CA ILE A 70 -6.46 -4.50 5.28
C ILE A 70 -5.98 -5.71 4.46
N GLY A 71 -6.89 -6.50 3.88
CA GLY A 71 -6.52 -7.63 3.02
C GLY A 71 -5.66 -7.22 1.82
N LEU A 72 -6.01 -6.11 1.17
CA LEU A 72 -5.21 -5.53 0.07
C LEU A 72 -3.82 -5.09 0.54
N ALA A 73 -3.71 -4.44 1.70
CA ALA A 73 -2.43 -4.05 2.26
C ALA A 73 -1.52 -5.26 2.52
N ILE A 74 -2.07 -6.37 3.03
CA ILE A 74 -1.33 -7.62 3.25
C ILE A 74 -0.87 -8.22 1.92
N ILE A 75 -1.74 -8.28 0.90
CA ILE A 75 -1.38 -8.81 -0.42
C ILE A 75 -0.28 -7.97 -1.07
N ILE A 76 -0.37 -6.63 -1.00
CA ILE A 76 0.64 -5.72 -1.53
C ILE A 76 1.97 -5.90 -0.79
N ALA A 77 1.94 -6.00 0.55
CA ALA A 77 3.14 -6.24 1.35
C ALA A 77 3.81 -7.58 1.00
N ALA A 78 3.02 -8.64 0.82
CA ALA A 78 3.50 -9.95 0.39
C ALA A 78 4.06 -9.94 -1.04
N ALA A 79 3.51 -9.12 -1.94
CA ALA A 79 4.00 -9.00 -3.31
C ALA A 79 5.30 -8.19 -3.43
N ILE A 80 5.54 -7.23 -2.52
CA ILE A 80 6.76 -6.40 -2.50
C ILE A 80 7.88 -7.09 -1.73
N GLY A 81 7.55 -7.79 -0.63
CA GLY A 81 8.53 -8.47 0.24
C GLY A 81 8.75 -9.96 -0.06
N GLY A 82 8.00 -10.52 -1.00
CA GLY A 82 8.08 -11.93 -1.43
C GLY A 82 9.09 -12.18 -2.54
#